data_AF-A0A3Q9K354-F1
#
_entry.id   AF-A0A3Q9K354-F1
#
_cell.length_a   1.000
_cell.length_b   1.000
_cell.length_c   1.000
_cell.angle_alpha   90.00
_cell.angle_beta   90.00
_cell.angle_gamma   90.00
#
_symmetry.space_group_name_H-M   'P 1'
#
loop_
_entity.id
_entity.type
_entity.pdbx_description
1 polymer ?
#
loop_
_entity_poly.entity_id
_entity_poly.type
_entity_poly.pdbx_seq_one_letter_code
_entity_poly.pdbx_strand_id
1 'polypeptide(L)'
;MDFGTQGSPAPAELAWLRAVDAYTVGAYPQAEEEFRAAVRLDPTMADAWLGLHALRADTSIALLRMHRHRDRFGEMRARHRRTLNSWYWLGWWVQPVLETGRDLLLAHASHWLDGRHVAELDQALAGCPPVDTDPQVRFLHACRAYLVKDWDQLVRQTEPLLSDPVLGIEAGLFGGMARVRLEMYGQAEPLLAAALMRCRSEQPQRKELRYWLARAHEGTGRSAAALPLYRAVHRVDPAFMDTAARLAAIAEGDGLDEGSDLATVSAAGLGQEAGGDPDPPAPLDPTDGRELLVTGEADGPDGEVGGAPAGGDAAARVKATVPVPRGAERLPAGPADPVLLEKALAELERMVGMEPVKRQVRALSAQLRMARLRAGQGLPVQPPKRHFVFSGPSGTGKTTVARILGRVFYALGLLGGDHLVEAQRSDLVGEFLGQTAVKANELIDSALGGVLFVDEAYSLSNSGYSKGDAYGDEALQVLLKRAEDNRDRLVVILAGYPEGMDRLLTANPGLSSRFTSRVDFPSYRPLELTAIGEVLAAENGDRWDAEARDELCSISGHVVEQGWIDELGNGRFLRTLYEKSCAYRDLRLSTWRGTPTRDDLATLRLPDLMQAYGEVFSGRGPDQQGRPEF
;
A
#
# COMPACT_ATOMS: atom_id res chain seq x y z
N MET A 1 -28.69 1.09 59.28
CA MET A 1 -27.29 1.11 58.82
C MET A 1 -26.83 -0.33 58.82
N ASP A 2 -26.91 -1.01 57.68
CA ASP A 2 -26.47 -2.39 57.57
C ASP A 2 -25.05 -2.40 57.03
N PHE A 3 -24.07 -2.55 57.93
CA PHE A 3 -22.70 -2.89 57.56
C PHE A 3 -22.63 -4.39 57.22
N GLY A 4 -23.24 -4.75 56.09
CA GLY A 4 -23.10 -6.07 55.50
C GLY A 4 -21.62 -6.35 55.20
N THR A 5 -21.07 -7.39 55.80
CA THR A 5 -19.66 -7.74 55.70
C THR A 5 -19.27 -8.06 54.25
N GLN A 6 -18.59 -7.14 53.58
CA GLN A 6 -17.84 -7.48 52.37
C GLN A 6 -16.69 -8.41 52.77
N GLY A 7 -16.68 -9.61 52.20
CA GLY A 7 -15.54 -10.52 52.33
C GLY A 7 -14.30 -9.93 51.64
N SER A 8 -13.12 -10.45 51.97
CA SER A 8 -11.86 -10.00 51.36
C SER A 8 -11.98 -10.00 49.83
N PRO A 9 -11.63 -8.89 49.15
CA PRO A 9 -11.79 -8.76 47.70
C PRO A 9 -11.05 -9.87 46.97
N ALA A 10 -11.67 -10.43 45.92
CA ALA A 10 -11.11 -11.54 45.17
C ALA A 10 -9.75 -11.13 44.54
N PRO A 11 -8.81 -12.08 44.32
CA PRO A 11 -7.49 -11.76 43.75
C PRO A 11 -7.54 -10.98 42.42
N ALA A 12 -8.56 -11.23 41.58
CA ALA A 12 -8.80 -10.47 40.34
C ALA A 12 -9.22 -9.02 40.60
N GLU A 13 -10.06 -8.78 41.62
CA GLU A 13 -10.55 -7.46 42.01
C GLU A 13 -9.43 -6.62 42.62
N LEU A 14 -8.56 -7.23 43.43
CA LEU A 14 -7.33 -6.61 43.93
C LEU A 14 -6.36 -6.23 42.80
N ALA A 15 -6.16 -7.12 41.81
CA ALA A 15 -5.34 -6.81 40.64
C ALA A 15 -5.92 -5.64 39.83
N TRP A 16 -7.24 -5.62 39.61
CA TRP A 16 -7.93 -4.51 38.92
C TRP A 16 -7.79 -3.18 39.66
N LEU A 17 -7.95 -3.17 40.99
CA LEU A 17 -7.75 -1.97 41.81
C LEU A 17 -6.31 -1.43 41.69
N ARG A 18 -5.30 -2.30 41.80
CA ARG A 18 -3.89 -1.91 41.60
C ARG A 18 -3.64 -1.38 40.19
N ALA A 19 -4.24 -1.99 39.18
CA ALA A 19 -4.12 -1.55 37.79
C ALA A 19 -4.70 -0.14 37.57
N VAL A 20 -5.88 0.14 38.13
CA VAL A 20 -6.53 1.46 38.04
C VAL A 20 -5.77 2.52 38.82
N ASP A 21 -5.28 2.20 40.01
CA ASP A 21 -4.49 3.14 40.81
C ASP A 21 -3.13 3.44 40.13
N ALA A 22 -2.47 2.42 39.54
CA ALA A 22 -1.26 2.59 38.73
C ALA A 22 -1.53 3.42 37.45
N TYR A 23 -2.64 3.18 36.76
CA TYR A 23 -3.07 3.95 35.60
C TYR A 23 -3.31 5.43 35.95
N THR A 24 -3.92 5.69 37.11
CA THR A 24 -4.24 7.04 37.61
C THR A 24 -2.97 7.86 37.91
N VAL A 25 -1.87 7.22 38.34
CA VAL A 25 -0.57 7.88 38.57
C VAL A 25 0.37 7.84 37.35
N GLY A 26 -0.10 7.36 36.18
CA GLY A 26 0.70 7.31 34.95
C GLY A 26 1.70 6.16 34.86
N ALA A 27 1.65 5.19 35.77
CA ALA A 27 2.53 4.01 35.79
C ALA A 27 2.06 2.94 34.79
N TYR A 28 1.96 3.32 33.50
CA TYR A 28 1.28 2.51 32.47
C TYR A 28 1.78 1.06 32.31
N PRO A 29 3.09 0.75 32.35
CA PRO A 29 3.56 -0.65 32.24
C PRO A 29 3.10 -1.52 33.42
N GLN A 30 3.07 -0.95 34.63
CA GLN A 30 2.57 -1.64 35.83
C GLN A 30 1.05 -1.82 35.77
N ALA A 31 0.33 -0.80 35.27
CA ALA A 31 -1.10 -0.92 35.02
C ALA A 31 -1.41 -2.03 33.99
N GLU A 32 -0.61 -2.16 32.92
CA GLU A 32 -0.76 -3.21 31.91
C GLU A 32 -0.54 -4.61 32.50
N GLU A 33 0.49 -4.79 33.34
CA GLU A 33 0.75 -6.07 34.02
C GLU A 33 -0.39 -6.44 34.98
N GLU A 34 -0.89 -5.49 35.77
CA GLU A 34 -1.97 -5.70 36.73
C GLU A 34 -3.33 -5.92 36.05
N PHE A 35 -3.65 -5.21 34.96
CA PHE A 35 -4.84 -5.52 34.14
C PHE A 35 -4.71 -6.89 33.47
N ARG A 36 -3.52 -7.27 32.97
CA ARG A 36 -3.27 -8.64 32.49
C ARG A 36 -3.40 -9.67 33.60
N ALA A 37 -3.03 -9.36 34.84
CA ALA A 37 -3.25 -10.23 35.99
C ALA A 37 -4.74 -10.39 36.30
N ALA A 38 -5.51 -9.30 36.29
CA ALA A 38 -6.96 -9.32 36.49
C ALA A 38 -7.67 -10.20 35.46
N VAL A 39 -7.40 -10.05 34.14
CA VAL A 39 -8.04 -10.88 33.10
C VAL A 39 -7.51 -12.32 33.04
N ARG A 40 -6.35 -12.63 33.63
CA ARG A 40 -5.90 -14.02 33.84
C ARG A 40 -6.65 -14.71 34.98
N LEU A 41 -7.04 -13.95 36.01
CA LEU A 41 -7.73 -14.46 37.20
C LEU A 41 -9.25 -14.49 37.02
N ASP A 42 -9.82 -13.49 36.34
CA ASP A 42 -11.22 -13.46 35.88
C ASP A 42 -11.27 -13.00 34.40
N PRO A 43 -11.24 -13.93 33.43
CA PRO A 43 -11.36 -13.61 32.01
C PRO A 43 -12.68 -12.94 31.59
N THR A 44 -13.67 -12.89 32.48
CA THR A 44 -14.99 -12.30 32.24
C THR A 44 -15.14 -10.88 32.83
N MET A 45 -14.11 -10.37 33.51
CA MET A 45 -14.08 -9.01 34.06
C MET A 45 -13.93 -7.96 32.95
N ALA A 46 -15.06 -7.50 32.39
CA ALA A 46 -15.07 -6.56 31.27
C ALA A 46 -14.35 -5.22 31.57
N ASP A 47 -14.40 -4.71 32.80
CA ASP A 47 -13.68 -3.49 33.20
C ASP A 47 -12.14 -3.67 33.27
N ALA A 48 -11.62 -4.90 33.31
CA ALA A 48 -10.17 -5.15 33.20
C ALA A 48 -9.73 -5.16 31.73
N TRP A 49 -10.55 -5.72 30.84
CA TRP A 49 -10.35 -5.59 29.39
C TRP A 49 -10.45 -4.13 28.93
N LEU A 50 -11.30 -3.29 29.56
CA LEU A 50 -11.33 -1.85 29.31
C LEU A 50 -9.99 -1.17 29.65
N GLY A 51 -9.31 -1.61 30.71
CA GLY A 51 -7.98 -1.11 31.08
C GLY A 51 -6.92 -1.42 30.03
N LEU A 52 -6.88 -2.65 29.52
CA LEU A 52 -6.00 -3.03 28.40
C LEU A 52 -6.32 -2.21 27.13
N HIS A 53 -7.61 -2.04 26.80
CA HIS A 53 -8.05 -1.23 25.67
C HIS A 53 -7.67 0.27 25.82
N ALA A 54 -7.74 0.83 27.03
CA ALA A 54 -7.26 2.17 27.35
C ALA A 54 -5.75 2.32 27.10
N LEU A 55 -4.96 1.36 27.60
CA LEU A 55 -3.51 1.26 27.42
C LEU A 55 -3.06 0.91 25.99
N ARG A 56 -3.99 0.74 25.04
CA ARG A 56 -3.74 0.26 23.66
C ARG A 56 -3.18 -1.18 23.56
N ALA A 57 -3.16 -1.93 24.67
CA ALA A 57 -2.79 -3.33 24.69
C ALA A 57 -3.94 -4.20 24.16
N ASP A 58 -3.63 -5.07 23.18
CA ASP A 58 -4.52 -6.14 22.70
C ASP A 58 -5.95 -5.66 22.30
N THR A 59 -6.08 -4.43 21.78
CA THR A 59 -7.36 -3.68 21.67
C THR A 59 -8.51 -4.46 21.04
N SER A 60 -8.28 -5.14 19.92
CA SER A 60 -9.28 -5.97 19.23
C SER A 60 -9.76 -7.15 20.09
N ILE A 61 -8.84 -7.83 20.80
CA ILE A 61 -9.18 -8.93 21.71
C ILE A 61 -9.94 -8.38 22.91
N ALA A 62 -9.46 -7.27 23.48
CA ALA A 62 -10.11 -6.61 24.61
C ALA A 62 -11.55 -6.17 24.27
N LEU A 63 -11.78 -5.59 23.10
CA LEU A 63 -13.10 -5.15 22.64
C LEU A 63 -14.08 -6.31 22.46
N LEU A 64 -13.65 -7.39 21.81
CA LEU A 64 -14.46 -8.60 21.64
C LEU A 64 -14.75 -9.30 22.99
N ARG A 65 -13.81 -9.25 23.94
CA ARG A 65 -14.00 -9.76 25.31
C ARG A 65 -14.97 -8.89 26.12
N MET A 66 -14.85 -7.56 26.06
CA MET A 66 -15.81 -6.64 26.66
C MET A 66 -17.22 -6.87 26.12
N HIS A 67 -17.40 -6.96 24.79
CA HIS A 67 -18.73 -7.16 24.19
C HIS A 67 -19.35 -8.53 24.55
N ARG A 68 -18.52 -9.58 24.66
CA ARG A 68 -18.94 -10.92 25.11
C ARG A 68 -19.43 -10.95 26.56
N HIS A 69 -18.91 -10.07 27.41
CA HIS A 69 -19.24 -9.95 28.84
C HIS A 69 -19.82 -8.57 29.16
N ARG A 70 -20.60 -8.00 28.23
CA ARG A 70 -21.15 -6.62 28.31
C ARG A 70 -22.11 -6.42 29.48
N ASP A 71 -22.72 -7.50 29.94
CA ASP A 71 -23.50 -7.64 31.17
C ASP A 71 -22.69 -7.34 32.46
N ARG A 72 -21.36 -7.44 32.40
CA ARG A 72 -20.42 -7.07 33.48
C ARG A 72 -19.66 -5.76 33.23
N PHE A 73 -19.99 -5.03 32.16
CA PHE A 73 -19.29 -3.79 31.79
C PHE A 73 -19.71 -2.64 32.72
N GLY A 74 -18.74 -2.04 33.41
CA GLY A 74 -18.98 -1.05 34.47
C GLY A 74 -19.19 -1.62 35.88
N GLU A 75 -19.19 -2.95 36.07
CA GLU A 75 -19.40 -3.59 37.37
C GLU A 75 -18.36 -3.17 38.42
N MET A 76 -17.07 -3.18 38.07
CA MET A 76 -15.98 -2.83 38.98
C MET A 76 -15.94 -1.31 39.19
N ARG A 77 -16.10 -0.54 38.10
CA ARG A 77 -16.14 0.93 38.12
C ARG A 77 -17.26 1.45 39.04
N ALA A 78 -18.44 0.85 38.97
CA ALA A 78 -19.56 1.16 39.86
C ALA A 78 -19.32 0.68 41.30
N ARG A 79 -18.83 -0.56 41.50
CA ARG A 79 -18.56 -1.15 42.83
C ARG A 79 -17.57 -0.30 43.64
N HIS A 80 -16.47 0.12 43.01
CA HIS A 80 -15.36 0.81 43.69
C HIS A 80 -15.35 2.33 43.50
N ARG A 81 -16.34 2.88 42.77
CA ARG A 81 -16.45 4.31 42.42
C ARG A 81 -15.15 4.85 41.81
N ARG A 82 -14.59 4.11 40.85
CA ARG A 82 -13.36 4.44 40.12
C ARG A 82 -13.68 4.79 38.68
N THR A 83 -13.14 5.89 38.18
CA THR A 83 -13.24 6.27 36.77
C THR A 83 -12.17 5.56 35.96
N LEU A 84 -12.60 4.83 34.94
CA LEU A 84 -11.76 4.29 33.88
C LEU A 84 -12.60 4.32 32.60
N ASN A 85 -12.02 4.86 31.54
CA ASN A 85 -12.62 4.96 30.22
C ASN A 85 -11.55 4.72 29.15
N SER A 86 -11.98 4.62 27.90
CA SER A 86 -11.10 4.56 26.74
C SER A 86 -11.69 5.42 25.63
N TRP A 87 -11.10 5.39 24.44
CA TRP A 87 -11.68 5.96 23.23
C TRP A 87 -11.61 4.94 22.10
N TYR A 88 -12.60 4.98 21.21
CA TYR A 88 -12.67 4.16 19.99
C TYR A 88 -12.81 5.07 18.77
N TRP A 89 -12.44 4.58 17.59
CA TRP A 89 -12.74 5.28 16.35
C TRP A 89 -14.19 5.03 15.95
N LEU A 90 -14.88 6.06 15.49
CA LEU A 90 -16.22 6.02 14.91
C LEU A 90 -16.11 6.58 13.49
N GLY A 91 -16.10 5.70 12.49
CA GLY A 91 -15.67 6.05 11.13
C GLY A 91 -14.17 6.28 11.05
N TRP A 92 -13.75 7.33 10.35
CA TRP A 92 -12.35 7.65 10.05
C TRP A 92 -11.70 8.57 11.08
N TRP A 93 -12.44 9.50 11.69
CA TRP A 93 -11.82 10.58 12.49
C TRP A 93 -12.48 10.86 13.83
N VAL A 94 -13.77 10.57 13.99
CA VAL A 94 -14.46 10.84 15.25
C VAL A 94 -14.00 9.84 16.32
N GLN A 95 -13.70 10.35 17.52
CA GLN A 95 -13.27 9.54 18.67
C GLN A 95 -14.23 9.72 19.86
N PRO A 96 -15.32 8.94 19.96
CA PRO A 96 -16.14 8.96 21.15
C PRO A 96 -15.45 8.22 22.31
N VAL A 97 -15.82 8.61 23.54
CA VAL A 97 -15.38 7.93 24.76
C VAL A 97 -16.10 6.59 24.88
N LEU A 98 -15.35 5.53 25.14
CA LEU A 98 -15.86 4.22 25.54
C LEU A 98 -15.98 4.22 27.08
N GLU A 99 -17.19 4.48 27.58
CA GLU A 99 -17.47 4.50 29.02
C GLU A 99 -18.71 3.67 29.40
N THR A 100 -19.81 3.76 28.64
CA THR A 100 -21.09 3.11 28.93
C THR A 100 -21.34 1.86 28.07
N GLY A 101 -22.32 1.04 28.47
CA GLY A 101 -22.72 -0.14 27.69
C GLY A 101 -23.22 0.19 26.27
N ARG A 102 -23.79 1.38 26.05
CA ARG A 102 -24.11 1.92 24.72
C ARG A 102 -22.84 2.06 23.88
N ASP A 103 -21.83 2.70 24.44
CA ASP A 103 -20.58 3.00 23.72
C ASP A 103 -19.81 1.72 23.39
N LEU A 104 -19.94 0.67 24.20
CA LEU A 104 -19.42 -0.67 23.92
C LEU A 104 -20.12 -1.35 22.73
N LEU A 105 -21.42 -1.13 22.53
CA LEU A 105 -22.13 -1.62 21.34
C LEU A 105 -21.66 -0.88 20.09
N LEU A 106 -21.54 0.45 20.16
CA LEU A 106 -21.03 1.30 19.08
C LEU A 106 -19.58 0.97 18.71
N ALA A 107 -18.71 0.79 19.71
CA ALA A 107 -17.32 0.37 19.50
C ALA A 107 -17.24 -1.01 18.86
N HIS A 108 -18.05 -1.97 19.31
CA HIS A 108 -18.12 -3.30 18.71
C HIS A 108 -18.61 -3.26 17.24
N ALA A 109 -19.61 -2.46 16.91
CA ALA A 109 -20.03 -2.25 15.52
C ALA A 109 -18.93 -1.58 14.68
N SER A 110 -18.25 -0.56 15.22
CA SER A 110 -17.13 0.12 14.55
C SER A 110 -15.91 -0.79 14.30
N HIS A 111 -15.72 -1.84 15.12
CA HIS A 111 -14.70 -2.87 14.89
C HIS A 111 -14.84 -3.50 13.49
N TRP A 112 -16.07 -3.81 13.08
CA TRP A 112 -16.41 -4.47 11.81
C TRP A 112 -16.48 -3.50 10.60
N LEU A 113 -16.18 -2.21 10.80
CA LEU A 113 -15.89 -1.28 9.69
C LEU A 113 -14.50 -1.58 9.09
N ASP A 114 -14.40 -2.72 8.40
CA ASP A 114 -13.29 -3.07 7.49
C ASP A 114 -13.79 -3.56 6.11
N GLY A 115 -15.11 -3.62 5.91
CA GLY A 115 -15.76 -4.03 4.66
C GLY A 115 -15.73 -5.52 4.34
N ARG A 116 -14.89 -6.32 5.02
CA ARG A 116 -14.84 -7.79 4.85
C ARG A 116 -15.94 -8.47 5.64
N HIS A 117 -16.27 -7.92 6.80
CA HIS A 117 -17.16 -8.51 7.80
C HIS A 117 -18.53 -7.80 7.85
N VAL A 118 -19.18 -7.65 6.69
CA VAL A 118 -20.45 -6.90 6.58
C VAL A 118 -21.59 -7.62 7.32
N ALA A 119 -21.58 -8.96 7.38
CA ALA A 119 -22.59 -9.72 8.12
C ALA A 119 -22.46 -9.55 9.64
N GLU A 120 -21.23 -9.51 10.14
CA GLU A 120 -20.89 -9.25 11.55
C GLU A 120 -21.18 -7.80 11.92
N LEU A 121 -20.93 -6.85 11.01
CA LEU A 121 -21.34 -5.45 11.12
C LEU A 121 -22.87 -5.32 11.21
N ASP A 122 -23.63 -5.98 10.35
CA ASP A 122 -25.09 -5.99 10.39
C ASP A 122 -25.63 -6.62 11.67
N GLN A 123 -25.01 -7.71 12.15
CA GLN A 123 -25.36 -8.32 13.43
C GLN A 123 -25.05 -7.40 14.63
N ALA A 124 -23.95 -6.65 14.57
CA ALA A 124 -23.57 -5.68 15.60
C ALA A 124 -24.51 -4.44 15.60
N LEU A 125 -24.89 -3.96 14.41
CA LEU A 125 -25.86 -2.88 14.23
C LEU A 125 -27.26 -3.28 14.72
N ALA A 126 -27.70 -4.51 14.47
CA ALA A 126 -28.96 -5.04 15.00
C ALA A 126 -28.99 -5.13 16.54
N GLY A 127 -27.83 -5.08 17.21
CA GLY A 127 -27.70 -4.99 18.65
C GLY A 127 -27.59 -3.56 19.21
N CYS A 128 -27.58 -2.53 18.36
CA CYS A 128 -27.50 -1.12 18.77
C CYS A 128 -28.89 -0.51 19.06
N PRO A 129 -28.97 0.68 19.69
CA PRO A 129 -30.21 1.46 19.76
C PRO A 129 -30.79 1.75 18.36
N PRO A 130 -32.10 2.03 18.23
CA PRO A 130 -32.71 2.37 16.93
C PRO A 130 -32.03 3.56 16.24
N VAL A 131 -31.86 3.46 14.92
CA VAL A 131 -31.13 4.42 14.08
C VAL A 131 -31.63 5.87 14.19
N ASP A 132 -32.92 6.06 14.53
CA ASP A 132 -33.53 7.38 14.68
C ASP A 132 -33.39 7.99 16.09
N THR A 133 -32.92 7.22 17.07
CA THR A 133 -32.73 7.68 18.45
C THR A 133 -31.29 8.08 18.79
N ASP A 134 -30.33 7.79 17.92
CA ASP A 134 -28.90 7.95 18.22
C ASP A 134 -28.08 8.39 16.98
N PRO A 135 -27.52 9.62 16.97
CA PRO A 135 -26.70 10.11 15.86
C PRO A 135 -25.48 9.24 15.53
N GLN A 136 -24.88 8.59 16.53
CA GLN A 136 -23.69 7.75 16.33
C GLN A 136 -24.07 6.38 15.74
N VAL A 137 -25.24 5.83 16.09
CA VAL A 137 -25.80 4.66 15.37
C VAL A 137 -26.13 5.02 13.93
N ARG A 138 -26.78 6.17 13.70
CA ARG A 138 -27.06 6.66 12.33
C ARG A 138 -25.78 6.78 11.50
N PHE A 139 -24.71 7.30 12.10
CA PHE A 139 -23.43 7.42 11.44
C PHE A 139 -22.76 6.06 11.13
N LEU A 140 -22.89 5.05 12.00
CA LEU A 140 -22.45 3.69 11.67
C LEU A 140 -23.25 3.09 10.50
N HIS A 141 -24.58 3.34 10.42
CA HIS A 141 -25.36 2.94 9.24
C HIS A 141 -24.94 3.69 7.96
N ALA A 142 -24.49 4.95 8.07
CA ALA A 142 -23.84 5.66 6.96
C ALA A 142 -22.52 4.96 6.55
N CYS A 143 -21.62 4.68 7.48
CA CYS A 143 -20.39 3.95 7.19
C CYS A 143 -20.65 2.57 6.55
N ARG A 144 -21.68 1.85 7.02
CA ARG A 144 -22.15 0.58 6.44
C ARG A 144 -22.68 0.75 5.02
N ALA A 145 -23.48 1.79 4.75
CA ALA A 145 -23.98 2.10 3.40
C ALA A 145 -22.84 2.43 2.42
N TYR A 146 -21.83 3.20 2.87
CA TYR A 146 -20.61 3.48 2.10
C TYR A 146 -19.85 2.20 1.73
N LEU A 147 -19.64 1.28 2.69
CA LEU A 147 -18.92 0.02 2.45
C LEU A 147 -19.61 -0.87 1.40
N VAL A 148 -20.95 -0.91 1.39
CA VAL A 148 -21.73 -1.66 0.38
C VAL A 148 -22.03 -0.85 -0.89
N LYS A 149 -21.54 0.39 -1.00
CA LYS A 149 -21.74 1.32 -2.14
C LYS A 149 -23.20 1.70 -2.40
N ASP A 150 -24.03 1.68 -1.36
CA ASP A 150 -25.42 2.17 -1.39
C ASP A 150 -25.43 3.69 -1.16
N TRP A 151 -25.18 4.44 -2.23
CA TRP A 151 -25.06 5.91 -2.21
C TRP A 151 -26.37 6.60 -1.79
N ASP A 152 -27.49 6.04 -2.21
CA ASP A 152 -28.84 6.46 -1.85
C ASP A 152 -29.09 6.36 -0.33
N GLN A 153 -28.76 5.22 0.27
CA GLN A 153 -28.90 5.04 1.71
C GLN A 153 -27.85 5.83 2.49
N LEU A 154 -26.67 6.07 1.90
CA LEU A 154 -25.64 6.93 2.46
C LEU A 154 -26.11 8.39 2.55
N VAL A 155 -26.73 8.94 1.51
CA VAL A 155 -27.40 10.24 1.55
C VAL A 155 -28.45 10.28 2.66
N ARG A 156 -29.36 9.29 2.69
CA ARG A 156 -30.44 9.24 3.71
C ARG A 156 -29.93 9.21 5.16
N GLN A 157 -28.81 8.55 5.45
CA GLN A 157 -28.27 8.50 6.81
C GLN A 157 -27.35 9.68 7.17
N THR A 158 -26.74 10.35 6.18
CA THR A 158 -25.88 11.52 6.43
C THR A 158 -26.66 12.82 6.60
N GLU A 159 -27.79 12.99 5.91
CA GLU A 159 -28.56 14.24 5.93
C GLU A 159 -28.92 14.75 7.34
N PRO A 160 -29.42 13.92 8.28
CA PRO A 160 -29.79 14.38 9.63
C PRO A 160 -28.58 14.73 10.51
N LEU A 161 -27.36 14.38 10.08
CA LEU A 161 -26.12 14.55 10.83
C LEU A 161 -25.32 15.79 10.40
N LEU A 162 -25.69 16.44 9.30
CA LEU A 162 -24.96 17.59 8.74
C LEU A 162 -24.80 18.74 9.74
N SER A 163 -25.79 18.96 10.61
CA SER A 163 -25.77 19.98 11.67
C SER A 163 -25.09 19.53 12.97
N ASP A 164 -24.82 18.23 13.15
CA ASP A 164 -24.24 17.70 14.39
C ASP A 164 -22.84 18.30 14.65
N PRO A 165 -22.53 18.77 15.87
CA PRO A 165 -21.28 19.47 16.16
C PRO A 165 -20.03 18.59 16.01
N VAL A 166 -20.15 17.27 16.17
CA VAL A 166 -19.04 16.30 16.14
C VAL A 166 -19.03 15.53 14.82
N LEU A 167 -20.17 14.98 14.41
CA LEU A 167 -20.31 14.11 13.24
C LEU A 167 -20.42 14.90 11.92
N GLY A 168 -20.91 16.14 11.94
CA GLY A 168 -21.31 16.87 10.74
C GLY A 168 -20.20 17.17 9.72
N ILE A 169 -18.93 17.14 10.12
CA ILE A 169 -17.79 17.23 9.18
C ILE A 169 -17.64 15.92 8.39
N GLU A 170 -17.68 14.78 9.07
CA GLU A 170 -17.48 13.46 8.44
C GLU A 170 -18.76 13.04 7.69
N ALA A 171 -19.94 13.25 8.26
CA ALA A 171 -21.21 13.08 7.56
C ALA A 171 -21.33 14.01 6.32
N GLY A 172 -20.83 15.24 6.41
CA GLY A 172 -20.75 16.17 5.27
C GLY A 172 -19.84 15.68 4.16
N LEU A 173 -18.69 15.07 4.49
CA LEU A 173 -17.87 14.40 3.49
C LEU A 173 -18.60 13.20 2.88
N PHE A 174 -19.08 12.27 3.70
CA PHE A 174 -19.70 11.02 3.22
C PHE A 174 -20.95 11.28 2.36
N GLY A 175 -21.81 12.22 2.76
CA GLY A 175 -22.98 12.65 1.98
C GLY A 175 -22.62 13.44 0.72
N GLY A 176 -21.50 14.17 0.74
CA GLY A 176 -20.91 14.82 -0.43
C GLY A 176 -20.33 13.81 -1.43
N MET A 177 -19.54 12.84 -0.97
CA MET A 177 -19.01 11.74 -1.79
C MET A 177 -20.15 10.97 -2.47
N ALA A 178 -21.21 10.64 -1.73
CA ALA A 178 -22.39 9.97 -2.28
C ALA A 178 -23.03 10.77 -3.42
N ARG A 179 -23.24 12.08 -3.22
CA ARG A 179 -23.81 12.97 -4.25
C ARG A 179 -22.90 13.18 -5.46
N VAL A 180 -21.57 13.22 -5.29
CA VAL A 180 -20.63 13.21 -6.42
C VAL A 180 -20.71 11.88 -7.20
N ARG A 181 -20.87 10.73 -6.51
CA ARG A 181 -21.04 9.41 -7.13
C ARG A 181 -22.39 9.22 -7.84
N LEU A 182 -23.41 9.97 -7.43
CA LEU A 182 -24.75 10.03 -8.05
C LEU A 182 -24.87 11.16 -9.09
N GLU A 183 -23.77 11.83 -9.46
CA GLU A 183 -23.73 12.98 -10.39
C GLU A 183 -24.56 14.20 -9.95
N MET A 184 -24.99 14.23 -8.68
CA MET A 184 -25.75 15.30 -8.03
C MET A 184 -24.82 16.46 -7.58
N TYR A 185 -23.89 16.87 -8.46
CA TYR A 185 -22.75 17.73 -8.12
C TYR A 185 -23.16 19.06 -7.45
N GLY A 186 -24.24 19.70 -7.92
CA GLY A 186 -24.79 20.94 -7.34
C GLY A 186 -25.40 20.77 -5.93
N GLN A 187 -25.74 19.55 -5.51
CA GLN A 187 -26.08 19.25 -4.11
C GLN A 187 -24.86 18.85 -3.27
N ALA A 188 -23.81 18.29 -3.90
CA ALA A 188 -22.59 17.92 -3.21
C ALA A 188 -21.77 19.14 -2.75
N GLU A 189 -21.64 20.15 -3.62
CA GLU A 189 -20.89 21.38 -3.37
C GLU A 189 -21.22 22.07 -2.03
N PRO A 190 -22.47 22.48 -1.73
CA PRO A 190 -22.75 23.24 -0.51
C PRO A 190 -22.46 22.44 0.77
N LEU A 191 -22.62 21.11 0.73
CA LEU A 191 -22.32 20.23 1.85
C LEU A 191 -20.81 20.11 2.09
N LEU A 192 -20.05 19.89 1.02
CA LEU A 192 -18.59 19.77 1.06
C LEU A 192 -17.94 21.11 1.45
N ALA A 193 -18.44 22.23 0.94
CA ALA A 193 -18.01 23.57 1.31
C ALA A 193 -18.33 23.88 2.79
N ALA A 194 -19.53 23.55 3.29
CA ALA A 194 -19.90 23.74 4.69
C ALA A 194 -19.03 22.88 5.64
N ALA A 195 -18.75 21.62 5.29
CA ALA A 195 -17.85 20.76 6.05
C ALA A 195 -16.40 21.31 6.03
N LEU A 196 -15.90 21.74 4.87
CA LEU A 196 -14.56 22.33 4.69
C LEU A 196 -14.37 23.64 5.48
N MET A 197 -15.42 24.46 5.60
CA MET A 197 -15.44 25.68 6.42
C MET A 197 -15.48 25.38 7.93
N ARG A 198 -15.99 24.21 8.34
CA ARG A 198 -16.00 23.77 9.74
C ARG A 198 -14.68 23.12 10.18
N CYS A 199 -13.86 22.64 9.25
CA CYS A 199 -12.50 22.15 9.51
C CYS A 199 -11.56 23.28 9.95
N ARG A 200 -11.28 23.35 11.25
CA ARG A 200 -10.38 24.36 11.86
C ARG A 200 -8.88 24.04 11.74
N SER A 201 -8.51 22.90 11.16
CA SER A 201 -7.14 22.39 11.12
C SER A 201 -6.78 21.83 9.74
N GLU A 202 -5.50 21.88 9.37
CA GLU A 202 -4.92 21.22 8.18
C GLU A 202 -4.69 19.71 8.41
N GLN A 203 -5.51 19.09 9.25
CA GLN A 203 -5.53 17.64 9.49
C GLN A 203 -6.14 16.91 8.27
N PRO A 204 -6.00 15.56 8.14
CA PRO A 204 -6.31 14.82 6.92
C PRO A 204 -7.70 15.07 6.30
N GLN A 205 -8.70 15.41 7.13
CA GLN A 205 -10.05 15.80 6.70
C GLN A 205 -10.03 16.88 5.61
N ARG A 206 -9.12 17.85 5.74
CA ARG A 206 -9.06 19.01 4.85
C ARG A 206 -8.51 18.66 3.47
N LYS A 207 -7.78 17.56 3.32
CA LYS A 207 -7.35 17.02 2.02
C LYS A 207 -8.54 16.39 1.29
N GLU A 208 -9.21 15.43 1.94
CA GLU A 208 -10.40 14.75 1.40
C GLU A 208 -11.47 15.75 0.94
N LEU A 209 -11.85 16.68 1.83
CA LEU A 209 -12.90 17.66 1.54
C LEU A 209 -12.55 18.61 0.39
N ARG A 210 -11.27 19.01 0.24
CA ARG A 210 -10.82 19.80 -0.92
C ARG A 210 -10.93 19.01 -2.22
N TYR A 211 -10.51 17.75 -2.23
CA TYR A 211 -10.58 16.90 -3.43
C TYR A 211 -12.03 16.66 -3.87
N TRP A 212 -12.92 16.25 -2.95
CA TRP A 212 -14.31 15.99 -3.30
C TRP A 212 -15.08 17.27 -3.68
N LEU A 213 -14.75 18.42 -3.08
CA LEU A 213 -15.29 19.73 -3.52
C LEU A 213 -14.78 20.11 -4.91
N ALA A 214 -13.51 19.82 -5.24
CA ALA A 214 -12.97 20.01 -6.58
C ALA A 214 -13.72 19.15 -7.62
N ARG A 215 -14.01 17.89 -7.30
CA ARG A 215 -14.85 17.01 -8.14
C ARG A 215 -16.27 17.56 -8.34
N ALA A 216 -16.86 18.21 -7.33
CA ALA A 216 -18.17 18.86 -7.45
C ALA A 216 -18.12 20.14 -8.32
N HIS A 217 -17.05 20.93 -8.25
CA HIS A 217 -16.84 22.06 -9.16
C HIS A 217 -16.58 21.60 -10.62
N GLU A 218 -15.75 20.58 -10.82
CA GLU A 218 -15.48 19.97 -12.14
C GLU A 218 -16.77 19.41 -12.76
N GLY A 219 -17.55 18.62 -12.01
CA GLY A 219 -18.85 18.09 -12.44
C GLY A 219 -19.96 19.14 -12.65
N THR A 220 -19.73 20.40 -12.25
CA THR A 220 -20.60 21.55 -12.59
C THR A 220 -19.96 22.49 -13.62
N GLY A 221 -18.92 22.04 -14.34
CA GLY A 221 -18.27 22.81 -15.41
C GLY A 221 -17.39 23.98 -14.92
N ARG A 222 -17.08 24.06 -13.62
CA ARG A 222 -16.29 25.14 -13.02
C ARG A 222 -14.85 24.70 -12.72
N SER A 223 -14.15 24.21 -13.74
CA SER A 223 -12.76 23.74 -13.66
C SER A 223 -11.81 24.76 -13.01
N ALA A 224 -11.99 26.06 -13.31
CA ALA A 224 -11.22 27.15 -12.70
C ALA A 224 -11.37 27.23 -11.16
N ALA A 225 -12.51 26.81 -10.59
CA ALA A 225 -12.72 26.71 -9.15
C ALA A 225 -12.18 25.39 -8.56
N ALA A 226 -12.11 24.32 -9.37
CA ALA A 226 -11.50 23.04 -8.97
C ALA A 226 -9.96 23.13 -8.89
N LEU A 227 -9.31 23.83 -9.83
CA LEU A 227 -7.86 24.01 -9.89
C LEU A 227 -7.17 24.40 -8.56
N PRO A 228 -7.57 25.47 -7.83
CA PRO A 228 -6.92 25.85 -6.58
C PRO A 228 -7.10 24.80 -5.48
N LEU A 229 -8.20 24.05 -5.48
CA LEU A 229 -8.45 22.96 -4.53
C LEU A 229 -7.56 21.76 -4.84
N TYR A 230 -7.47 21.31 -6.10
CA TYR A 230 -6.56 20.24 -6.51
C TYR A 230 -5.08 20.61 -6.28
N ARG A 231 -4.67 21.85 -6.58
CA ARG A 231 -3.32 22.35 -6.29
C ARG A 231 -3.01 22.34 -4.78
N ALA A 232 -4.01 22.59 -3.93
CA ALA A 232 -3.86 22.51 -2.47
C ALA A 232 -3.78 21.07 -1.96
N VAL A 233 -4.50 20.13 -2.57
CA VAL A 233 -4.41 18.68 -2.28
C VAL A 233 -3.05 18.11 -2.68
N HIS A 234 -2.64 18.32 -3.93
CA HIS A 234 -1.39 17.81 -4.48
C HIS A 234 -0.14 18.33 -3.75
N ARG A 235 -0.20 19.55 -3.16
CA ARG A 235 0.89 20.09 -2.32
C ARG A 235 1.03 19.37 -0.98
N VAL A 236 -0.06 18.84 -0.43
CA VAL A 236 -0.05 18.08 0.84
C VAL A 236 0.31 16.62 0.60
N ASP A 237 -0.16 16.05 -0.51
CA ASP A 237 0.03 14.65 -0.87
C ASP A 237 -0.01 14.51 -2.40
N PRO A 238 1.15 14.45 -3.08
CA PRO A 238 1.19 14.39 -4.55
C PRO A 238 0.55 13.14 -5.15
N ALA A 239 0.49 12.04 -4.38
CA ALA A 239 0.00 10.73 -4.81
C ALA A 239 -1.48 10.49 -4.46
N PHE A 240 -2.19 11.54 -4.02
CA PHE A 240 -3.56 11.39 -3.54
C PHE A 240 -4.59 11.23 -4.66
N MET A 241 -5.13 10.02 -4.81
CA MET A 241 -6.14 9.66 -5.83
C MET A 241 -5.71 10.13 -7.24
N ASP A 242 -6.66 10.47 -8.12
CA ASP A 242 -6.35 10.95 -9.47
C ASP A 242 -5.92 12.43 -9.56
N THR A 243 -5.60 13.09 -8.43
CA THR A 243 -5.36 14.55 -8.36
C THR A 243 -4.28 15.04 -9.34
N ALA A 244 -3.17 14.31 -9.50
CA ALA A 244 -2.12 14.69 -10.45
C ALA A 244 -2.60 14.63 -11.91
N ALA A 245 -3.40 13.60 -12.26
CA ALA A 245 -4.00 13.46 -13.58
C ALA A 245 -5.11 14.50 -13.83
N ARG A 246 -5.90 14.86 -12.80
CA ARG A 246 -6.89 15.96 -12.87
C ARG A 246 -6.22 17.30 -13.15
N LEU A 247 -5.09 17.58 -12.51
CA LEU A 247 -4.33 18.81 -12.73
C LEU A 247 -3.76 18.88 -14.16
N ALA A 248 -3.26 17.77 -14.70
CA ALA A 248 -2.81 17.71 -16.10
C ALA A 248 -3.99 17.90 -17.08
N ALA A 249 -5.08 17.14 -16.92
CA ALA A 249 -6.22 17.17 -17.82
C ALA A 249 -6.92 18.55 -17.88
N ILE A 250 -6.99 19.28 -16.75
CA ILE A 250 -7.53 20.65 -16.76
C ILE A 250 -6.54 21.63 -17.41
N ALA A 251 -5.23 21.49 -17.17
CA ALA A 251 -4.22 22.34 -17.81
C ALA A 251 -4.14 22.14 -19.35
N GLU A 252 -4.39 20.91 -19.83
CA GLU A 252 -4.54 20.62 -21.27
C GLU A 252 -5.86 21.17 -21.83
N GLY A 253 -6.93 21.16 -21.03
CA GLY A 253 -8.26 21.67 -21.42
C GLY A 253 -8.35 23.21 -21.49
N ASP A 254 -7.67 23.91 -20.59
CA ASP A 254 -7.57 25.39 -20.56
C ASP A 254 -6.54 25.94 -21.59
N GLY A 255 -6.12 25.12 -22.56
CA GLY A 255 -5.00 25.36 -23.49
C GLY A 255 -5.18 26.45 -24.57
N LEU A 256 -5.85 27.57 -24.25
CA LEU A 256 -5.92 28.77 -25.08
C LEU A 256 -5.91 30.10 -24.27
N ASP A 257 -5.09 30.22 -23.20
CA ASP A 257 -4.42 31.51 -22.87
C ASP A 257 -3.25 31.38 -21.86
N GLU A 258 -2.01 31.19 -22.31
CA GLU A 258 -0.81 31.56 -21.52
C GLU A 258 -0.48 33.05 -21.80
N GLY A 259 -1.30 33.97 -21.30
CA GLY A 259 -1.26 35.38 -21.77
C GLY A 259 -1.80 36.47 -20.86
N SER A 260 -1.95 36.26 -19.54
CA SER A 260 -2.45 37.30 -18.62
C SER A 260 -1.64 37.45 -17.32
N ASP A 261 -1.17 38.68 -17.08
CA ASP A 261 -0.13 39.08 -16.13
C ASP A 261 -0.48 39.02 -14.62
N LEU A 262 0.57 39.12 -13.79
CA LEU A 262 0.45 39.52 -12.39
C LEU A 262 -0.18 40.93 -12.27
N ALA A 263 -1.38 41.04 -11.68
CA ALA A 263 -1.94 42.32 -11.25
C ALA A 263 -2.56 42.25 -9.85
N THR A 264 -1.98 42.97 -8.89
CA THR A 264 -2.55 43.19 -7.56
C THR A 264 -3.58 44.33 -7.56
N VAL A 265 -4.80 44.08 -7.09
CA VAL A 265 -5.73 45.14 -6.64
C VAL A 265 -6.43 44.68 -5.36
N SER A 266 -6.67 45.61 -4.43
CA SER A 266 -7.41 45.38 -3.17
C SER A 266 -8.66 46.26 -3.08
N ALA A 267 -9.71 45.70 -2.48
CA ALA A 267 -10.76 46.38 -1.70
C ALA A 267 -11.48 47.61 -2.27
N ALA A 268 -12.56 47.37 -3.04
CA ALA A 268 -13.81 48.14 -3.09
C ALA A 268 -14.88 47.30 -3.86
N GLY A 269 -16.19 47.47 -3.71
CA GLY A 269 -16.98 48.36 -2.84
C GLY A 269 -18.19 48.90 -3.59
N LEU A 270 -19.42 48.66 -3.07
CA LEU A 270 -20.73 48.91 -3.73
C LEU A 270 -21.01 47.95 -4.91
N GLY A 271 -22.24 47.55 -5.23
CA GLY A 271 -23.52 47.74 -4.53
C GLY A 271 -24.68 47.98 -5.51
N GLN A 272 -25.68 47.09 -5.58
CA GLN A 272 -26.84 47.27 -6.47
C GLN A 272 -28.12 46.59 -5.93
N GLU A 273 -29.25 47.31 -6.02
CA GLU A 273 -30.60 46.84 -5.70
C GLU A 273 -31.46 46.69 -6.97
N ALA A 274 -32.61 46.03 -6.80
CA ALA A 274 -33.71 45.82 -7.76
C ALA A 274 -33.40 44.97 -9.03
N GLY A 275 -34.31 44.14 -9.54
CA GLY A 275 -35.66 43.78 -9.06
C GLY A 275 -36.75 44.06 -10.10
N GLY A 276 -37.42 43.01 -10.58
CA GLY A 276 -38.54 43.13 -11.52
C GLY A 276 -38.86 41.81 -12.22
N ASP A 277 -40.07 41.30 -11.98
CA ASP A 277 -40.74 40.16 -12.62
C ASP A 277 -42.22 40.60 -12.77
N PRO A 278 -42.95 40.29 -13.87
CA PRO A 278 -43.72 39.02 -13.88
C PRO A 278 -44.02 38.34 -15.25
N ASP A 279 -44.25 37.04 -15.13
CA ASP A 279 -45.04 36.06 -15.94
C ASP A 279 -46.38 36.53 -16.59
N PRO A 280 -47.05 35.71 -17.46
CA PRO A 280 -46.64 34.50 -18.21
C PRO A 280 -46.90 34.70 -19.73
N PRO A 281 -47.72 33.97 -20.59
CA PRO A 281 -48.56 32.74 -20.50
C PRO A 281 -48.17 31.60 -21.50
N ALA A 282 -48.98 30.53 -21.54
CA ALA A 282 -48.98 29.40 -22.50
C ALA A 282 -50.35 29.31 -23.25
N PRO A 283 -50.79 28.24 -23.97
CA PRO A 283 -50.13 27.02 -24.50
C PRO A 283 -50.48 26.71 -26.00
N LEU A 284 -50.04 25.56 -26.57
CA LEU A 284 -50.84 24.61 -27.43
C LEU A 284 -50.00 23.46 -28.04
N ASP A 285 -50.64 22.54 -28.79
CA ASP A 285 -50.26 21.12 -28.98
C ASP A 285 -50.13 20.71 -30.51
N PRO A 286 -50.36 19.47 -31.05
CA PRO A 286 -49.29 18.72 -31.72
C PRO A 286 -49.53 18.18 -33.16
N THR A 287 -48.43 17.72 -33.80
CA THR A 287 -48.29 16.69 -34.87
C THR A 287 -46.82 16.21 -34.86
N ASP A 288 -46.36 15.07 -35.39
CA ASP A 288 -46.92 13.86 -36.06
C ASP A 288 -45.88 12.71 -35.84
N GLY A 289 -46.09 11.41 -36.14
CA GLY A 289 -47.21 10.72 -36.77
C GLY A 289 -46.76 9.58 -37.70
N ARG A 290 -46.62 8.33 -37.22
CA ARG A 290 -46.64 7.10 -38.04
C ARG A 290 -46.74 5.80 -37.23
N GLU A 291 -47.59 4.90 -37.68
CA GLU A 291 -47.84 3.58 -37.08
C GLU A 291 -47.05 2.48 -37.80
N LEU A 292 -46.83 1.35 -37.11
CA LEU A 292 -47.21 0.02 -37.61
C LEU A 292 -47.17 -1.03 -36.48
N LEU A 293 -48.36 -1.44 -36.03
CA LEU A 293 -48.60 -2.68 -35.26
C LEU A 293 -48.50 -3.89 -36.22
N VAL A 294 -48.40 -5.17 -35.82
CA VAL A 294 -49.41 -5.96 -35.07
C VAL A 294 -48.78 -7.34 -34.69
N THR A 295 -48.90 -7.72 -33.40
CA THR A 295 -48.89 -9.08 -32.75
C THR A 295 -48.00 -10.25 -33.26
N GLY A 296 -47.52 -11.19 -32.42
CA GLY A 296 -47.68 -11.36 -30.96
C GLY A 296 -47.24 -12.76 -30.47
N GLU A 297 -46.98 -12.86 -29.16
CA GLU A 297 -47.37 -13.89 -28.15
C GLU A 297 -47.63 -15.37 -28.57
N ALA A 298 -47.31 -16.41 -27.77
CA ALA A 298 -46.53 -16.56 -26.52
C ALA A 298 -46.29 -18.07 -26.18
N ASP A 299 -45.52 -18.34 -25.11
CA ASP A 299 -45.44 -19.55 -24.25
C ASP A 299 -44.93 -20.93 -24.76
N GLY A 300 -44.45 -21.72 -23.79
CA GLY A 300 -44.14 -23.17 -23.82
C GLY A 300 -44.81 -23.85 -22.60
N PRO A 301 -44.24 -24.88 -21.90
CA PRO A 301 -43.04 -25.70 -22.16
C PRO A 301 -43.32 -27.24 -21.96
N ASP A 302 -42.31 -27.99 -21.48
CA ASP A 302 -42.33 -29.35 -20.86
C ASP A 302 -42.52 -30.65 -21.69
N GLY A 303 -41.85 -31.74 -21.24
CA GLY A 303 -42.11 -33.14 -21.65
C GLY A 303 -40.87 -34.06 -21.77
N GLU A 304 -40.77 -35.14 -20.98
CA GLU A 304 -39.65 -36.11 -20.94
C GLU A 304 -40.00 -37.54 -21.47
N VAL A 305 -39.01 -38.45 -21.36
CA VAL A 305 -39.08 -39.95 -21.40
C VAL A 305 -39.00 -40.60 -22.79
N GLY A 306 -38.16 -41.61 -23.06
CA GLY A 306 -37.10 -42.24 -22.25
C GLY A 306 -36.82 -43.70 -22.69
N GLY A 307 -35.80 -44.36 -22.11
CA GLY A 307 -35.66 -45.83 -22.16
C GLY A 307 -34.29 -46.40 -22.59
N ALA A 308 -33.80 -47.35 -21.78
CA ALA A 308 -32.74 -48.30 -22.12
C ALA A 308 -33.23 -49.73 -21.81
N PRO A 309 -32.47 -50.78 -22.15
CA PRO A 309 -32.19 -51.78 -21.11
C PRO A 309 -30.73 -52.28 -21.11
N ALA A 310 -30.39 -53.09 -20.10
CA ALA A 310 -29.04 -53.55 -19.80
C ALA A 310 -28.90 -55.08 -19.84
N GLY A 311 -27.66 -55.55 -19.83
CA GLY A 311 -27.27 -56.95 -19.63
C GLY A 311 -25.75 -57.06 -19.55
N GLY A 312 -25.22 -57.96 -18.71
CA GLY A 312 -23.78 -58.15 -18.55
C GLY A 312 -23.46 -59.42 -17.77
N ASP A 313 -22.18 -59.79 -17.71
CA ASP A 313 -21.67 -60.83 -16.81
C ASP A 313 -20.18 -60.58 -16.47
N ALA A 314 -19.59 -61.39 -15.60
CA ALA A 314 -18.46 -61.00 -14.74
C ALA A 314 -17.09 -61.64 -15.04
N ALA A 315 -16.07 -61.00 -14.47
CA ALA A 315 -14.82 -61.57 -13.95
C ALA A 315 -13.80 -62.21 -14.92
N ALA A 316 -12.80 -61.41 -15.32
CA ALA A 316 -11.44 -61.90 -15.59
C ALA A 316 -10.38 -60.95 -14.97
N ARG A 317 -9.76 -61.36 -13.85
CA ARG A 317 -8.71 -60.56 -13.19
C ARG A 317 -7.35 -60.70 -13.90
N VAL A 318 -7.10 -59.85 -14.89
CA VAL A 318 -5.73 -59.60 -15.38
C VAL A 318 -5.02 -58.66 -14.39
N LYS A 319 -3.75 -58.95 -14.05
CA LYS A 319 -2.94 -58.06 -13.21
C LYS A 319 -2.69 -56.74 -13.94
N ALA A 320 -3.38 -55.69 -13.54
CA ALA A 320 -3.05 -54.33 -13.97
C ALA A 320 -1.61 -54.00 -13.54
N THR A 321 -0.77 -53.65 -14.51
CA THR A 321 0.53 -53.02 -14.24
C THR A 321 0.28 -51.70 -13.51
N VAL A 322 1.01 -51.46 -12.42
CA VAL A 322 0.90 -50.23 -11.63
C VAL A 322 1.09 -49.03 -12.57
N PRO A 323 0.17 -48.04 -12.59
CA PRO A 323 0.39 -46.82 -13.35
C PRO A 323 1.63 -46.11 -12.82
N VAL A 324 2.68 -46.02 -13.66
CA VAL A 324 3.82 -45.16 -13.37
C VAL A 324 3.27 -43.74 -13.19
N PRO A 325 3.58 -43.04 -12.07
CA PRO A 325 3.01 -41.72 -11.83
C PRO A 325 3.41 -40.77 -12.97
N ARG A 326 2.41 -40.18 -13.64
CA ARG A 326 2.59 -39.13 -14.65
C ARG A 326 2.99 -37.83 -13.95
N GLY A 327 4.22 -37.81 -13.43
CA GLY A 327 4.81 -36.72 -12.63
C GLY A 327 6.26 -36.40 -13.02
N ALA A 328 6.71 -36.84 -14.19
CA ALA A 328 7.91 -36.28 -14.82
C ALA A 328 7.55 -34.91 -15.41
N GLU A 329 7.56 -33.88 -14.57
CA GLU A 329 7.36 -32.49 -15.00
C GLU A 329 8.40 -32.15 -16.07
N ARG A 330 7.94 -31.94 -17.31
CA ARG A 330 8.82 -31.61 -18.42
C ARG A 330 9.47 -30.26 -18.13
N LEU A 331 10.79 -30.20 -18.25
CA LEU A 331 11.48 -28.92 -18.34
C LEU A 331 10.83 -28.11 -19.48
N PRO A 332 10.54 -26.81 -19.26
CA PRO A 332 9.89 -25.99 -20.28
C PRO A 332 10.69 -25.98 -21.58
N ALA A 333 9.96 -26.00 -22.70
CA ALA A 333 10.50 -26.16 -24.03
C ALA A 333 10.94 -24.83 -24.69
N GLY A 334 11.34 -23.83 -23.88
CA GLY A 334 11.86 -22.57 -24.40
C GLY A 334 13.17 -22.80 -25.17
N PRO A 335 13.39 -22.07 -26.28
CA PRO A 335 14.59 -22.23 -27.10
C PRO A 335 15.85 -22.04 -26.27
N ALA A 336 16.75 -23.03 -26.30
CA ALA A 336 18.02 -22.97 -25.62
C ALA A 336 19.02 -22.18 -26.47
N ASP A 337 19.37 -20.95 -26.05
CA ASP A 337 20.34 -20.12 -26.76
C ASP A 337 21.64 -19.97 -25.93
N PRO A 338 22.73 -20.66 -26.30
CA PRO A 338 24.02 -20.53 -25.62
C PRO A 338 24.65 -19.14 -25.75
N VAL A 339 24.37 -18.40 -26.83
CA VAL A 339 24.97 -17.09 -27.12
C VAL A 339 24.30 -16.00 -26.29
N LEU A 340 22.97 -16.05 -26.12
CA LEU A 340 22.26 -15.19 -25.17
C LEU A 340 22.68 -15.50 -23.73
N LEU A 341 22.91 -16.77 -23.40
CA LEU A 341 23.40 -17.18 -22.08
C LEU A 341 24.81 -16.63 -21.80
N GLU A 342 25.75 -16.79 -22.73
CA GLU A 342 27.10 -16.22 -22.59
C GLU A 342 27.09 -14.70 -22.49
N LYS A 343 26.25 -14.00 -23.28
CA LYS A 343 26.10 -12.54 -23.18
C LYS A 343 25.59 -12.09 -21.81
N ALA A 344 24.53 -12.74 -21.30
CA ALA A 344 23.95 -12.40 -19.99
C ALA A 344 24.89 -12.74 -18.82
N LEU A 345 25.64 -13.84 -18.90
CA LEU A 345 26.68 -14.15 -17.93
C LEU A 345 27.85 -13.16 -18.00
N ALA A 346 28.34 -12.81 -19.20
CA ALA A 346 29.40 -11.82 -19.38
C ALA A 346 28.98 -10.39 -19.00
N GLU A 347 27.67 -10.09 -18.96
CA GLU A 347 27.11 -8.88 -18.36
C GLU A 347 27.18 -8.96 -16.82
N LEU A 348 26.74 -10.06 -16.21
CA LEU A 348 26.85 -10.27 -14.77
C LEU A 348 28.31 -10.25 -14.27
N GLU A 349 29.25 -10.83 -15.02
CA GLU A 349 30.67 -10.80 -14.65
C GLU A 349 31.26 -9.40 -14.65
N ARG A 350 30.77 -8.49 -15.52
CA ARG A 350 31.20 -7.07 -15.60
C ARG A 350 30.69 -6.21 -14.45
N MET A 351 29.62 -6.60 -13.75
CA MET A 351 29.18 -5.87 -12.55
C MET A 351 30.27 -5.92 -11.47
N VAL A 352 30.58 -4.78 -10.86
CA VAL A 352 31.63 -4.69 -9.84
C VAL A 352 31.20 -5.43 -8.57
N GLY A 353 32.14 -6.16 -7.94
CA GLY A 353 31.87 -6.89 -6.69
C GLY A 353 30.91 -8.07 -6.85
N MET A 354 29.94 -8.20 -5.94
CA MET A 354 28.79 -9.12 -6.01
C MET A 354 29.10 -10.62 -6.15
N GLU A 355 30.33 -11.07 -5.85
CA GLU A 355 30.77 -12.45 -6.11
C GLU A 355 29.90 -13.56 -5.47
N PRO A 356 29.22 -13.40 -4.30
CA PRO A 356 28.22 -14.36 -3.84
C PRO A 356 27.09 -14.59 -4.85
N VAL A 357 26.55 -13.50 -5.41
CA VAL A 357 25.52 -13.51 -6.46
C VAL A 357 26.06 -14.22 -7.71
N LYS A 358 27.24 -13.82 -8.19
CA LYS A 358 27.86 -14.41 -9.39
C LYS A 358 28.01 -15.93 -9.24
N ARG A 359 28.55 -16.41 -8.11
CA ARG A 359 28.64 -17.86 -7.83
C ARG A 359 27.29 -18.56 -7.83
N GLN A 360 26.25 -17.95 -7.29
CA GLN A 360 24.90 -18.52 -7.23
C GLN A 360 24.26 -18.64 -8.63
N VAL A 361 24.43 -17.62 -9.50
CA VAL A 361 23.97 -17.69 -10.90
C VAL A 361 24.77 -18.70 -11.72
N ARG A 362 26.10 -18.74 -11.58
CA ARG A 362 26.96 -19.77 -12.20
C ARG A 362 26.53 -21.18 -11.79
N ALA A 363 26.26 -21.41 -10.50
CA ALA A 363 25.81 -22.69 -9.96
C ALA A 363 24.43 -23.09 -10.50
N LEU A 364 23.47 -22.15 -10.56
CA LEU A 364 22.14 -22.38 -11.10
C LEU A 364 22.19 -22.70 -12.59
N SER A 365 22.94 -21.93 -13.39
CA SER A 365 23.17 -22.21 -14.82
C SER A 365 23.75 -23.61 -15.05
N ALA A 366 24.74 -24.01 -14.22
CA ALA A 366 25.31 -25.36 -14.27
C ALA A 366 24.27 -26.45 -13.92
N GLN A 367 23.47 -26.27 -12.87
CA GLN A 367 22.39 -27.20 -12.49
C GLN A 367 21.36 -27.35 -13.63
N LEU A 368 20.95 -26.25 -14.26
CA LEU A 368 19.97 -26.23 -15.35
C LEU A 368 20.50 -26.90 -16.63
N ARG A 369 21.78 -26.69 -16.95
CA ARG A 369 22.46 -27.41 -18.04
C ARG A 369 22.51 -28.92 -17.78
N MET A 370 22.83 -29.35 -16.55
CA MET A 370 22.83 -30.77 -16.17
C MET A 370 21.42 -31.37 -16.14
N ALA A 371 20.42 -30.61 -15.68
CA ALA A 371 19.02 -30.99 -15.71
C ALA A 371 18.53 -31.27 -17.13
N ARG A 372 18.83 -30.39 -18.09
CA ARG A 372 18.52 -30.58 -19.52
C ARG A 372 19.17 -31.83 -20.10
N LEU A 373 20.47 -32.07 -19.82
CA LEU A 373 21.15 -33.30 -20.27
C LEU A 373 20.54 -34.57 -19.68
N ARG A 374 20.19 -34.57 -18.39
CA ARG A 374 19.52 -35.71 -17.73
C ARG A 374 18.14 -35.99 -18.32
N ALA A 375 17.33 -34.96 -18.55
CA ALA A 375 16.01 -35.10 -19.16
C ALA A 375 16.09 -35.64 -20.60
N GLY A 376 17.08 -35.18 -21.39
CA GLY A 376 17.34 -35.72 -22.73
C GLY A 376 17.78 -37.19 -22.75
N GLN A 377 18.31 -37.70 -21.64
CA GLN A 377 18.64 -39.12 -21.42
C GLN A 377 17.51 -39.90 -20.72
N GLY A 378 16.31 -39.32 -20.59
CA GLY A 378 15.16 -39.95 -19.93
C GLY A 378 15.29 -40.14 -18.41
N LEU A 379 16.32 -39.56 -17.79
CA LEU A 379 16.54 -39.65 -16.34
C LEU A 379 15.59 -38.71 -15.58
N PRO A 380 15.16 -39.07 -14.36
CA PRO A 380 14.39 -38.17 -13.51
C PRO A 380 15.20 -36.92 -13.14
N VAL A 381 14.52 -35.78 -13.17
CA VAL A 381 15.03 -34.43 -12.92
C VAL A 381 14.02 -33.72 -12.02
N GLN A 382 14.50 -33.10 -10.95
CA GLN A 382 13.66 -32.22 -10.12
C GLN A 382 13.60 -30.84 -10.76
N PRO A 383 12.43 -30.16 -10.79
CA PRO A 383 12.35 -28.77 -11.19
C PRO A 383 13.26 -27.88 -10.33
N PRO A 384 13.92 -26.87 -10.93
CA PRO A 384 14.61 -25.84 -10.15
C PRO A 384 13.61 -25.05 -9.31
N LYS A 385 13.97 -24.70 -8.07
CA LYS A 385 13.22 -23.68 -7.32
C LYS A 385 13.47 -22.31 -7.96
N ARG A 386 12.41 -21.59 -8.31
CA ARG A 386 12.48 -20.42 -9.21
C ARG A 386 12.28 -19.05 -8.57
N HIS A 387 11.88 -18.99 -7.29
CA HIS A 387 11.59 -17.72 -6.63
C HIS A 387 12.71 -17.33 -5.66
N PHE A 388 13.03 -16.03 -5.61
CA PHE A 388 14.21 -15.50 -4.92
C PHE A 388 13.86 -14.41 -3.91
N VAL A 389 14.69 -14.27 -2.89
CA VAL A 389 14.69 -13.11 -1.97
C VAL A 389 16.01 -12.36 -2.13
N PHE A 390 15.94 -11.11 -2.54
CA PHE A 390 17.09 -10.21 -2.72
C PHE A 390 17.20 -9.28 -1.52
N SER A 391 18.09 -9.63 -0.59
CA SER A 391 18.25 -8.98 0.72
C SER A 391 19.47 -8.05 0.70
N GLY A 392 19.27 -6.74 0.89
CA GLY A 392 20.38 -5.79 0.99
C GLY A 392 20.01 -4.31 0.86
N PRO A 393 20.93 -3.37 1.17
CA PRO A 393 20.72 -1.93 1.10
C PRO A 393 20.30 -1.39 -0.28
N SER A 394 19.89 -0.12 -0.34
CA SER A 394 19.57 0.57 -1.59
C SER A 394 20.79 0.72 -2.49
N GLY A 395 20.59 0.73 -3.82
CA GLY A 395 21.63 0.92 -4.83
C GLY A 395 22.72 -0.16 -4.93
N THR A 396 22.56 -1.30 -4.25
CA THR A 396 23.43 -2.49 -4.35
C THR A 396 23.23 -3.33 -5.63
N GLY A 397 22.48 -2.84 -6.62
CA GLY A 397 22.31 -3.50 -7.93
C GLY A 397 21.22 -4.58 -8.02
N LYS A 398 20.36 -4.73 -6.99
CA LYS A 398 19.25 -5.71 -6.93
C LYS A 398 18.45 -5.82 -8.24
N THR A 399 17.90 -4.71 -8.73
CA THR A 399 17.07 -4.64 -9.94
C THR A 399 17.83 -4.98 -11.22
N THR A 400 19.10 -4.55 -11.32
CA THR A 400 19.97 -4.87 -12.46
C THR A 400 20.22 -6.37 -12.55
N VAL A 401 20.54 -7.01 -11.43
CA VAL A 401 20.69 -8.48 -11.35
C VAL A 401 19.38 -9.20 -11.67
N ALA A 402 18.22 -8.67 -11.24
CA ALA A 402 16.92 -9.25 -11.57
C ALA A 402 16.67 -9.26 -13.09
N ARG A 403 17.02 -8.17 -13.80
CA ARG A 403 16.90 -8.10 -15.28
C ARG A 403 17.86 -9.05 -15.98
N ILE A 404 19.09 -9.20 -15.47
CA ILE A 404 20.07 -10.17 -16.00
C ILE A 404 19.61 -11.61 -15.74
N LEU A 405 19.01 -11.91 -14.58
CA LEU A 405 18.41 -13.22 -14.31
C LEU A 405 17.26 -13.54 -15.27
N GLY A 406 16.42 -12.56 -15.64
CA GLY A 406 15.41 -12.72 -16.69
C GLY A 406 16.03 -13.21 -18.00
N ARG A 407 17.09 -12.55 -18.48
CA ARG A 407 17.87 -12.98 -19.65
C ARG A 407 18.49 -14.37 -19.51
N VAL A 408 19.08 -14.68 -18.36
CA VAL A 408 19.66 -16.01 -18.08
C VAL A 408 18.59 -17.10 -18.10
N PHE A 409 17.41 -16.87 -17.52
CA PHE A 409 16.31 -17.83 -17.51
C PHE A 409 15.64 -18.01 -18.88
N TYR A 410 15.52 -16.92 -19.66
CA TYR A 410 15.06 -16.97 -21.04
C TYR A 410 16.02 -17.78 -21.93
N ALA A 411 17.33 -17.50 -21.88
CA ALA A 411 18.35 -18.26 -22.63
C ALA A 411 18.45 -19.74 -22.17
N LEU A 412 18.18 -20.00 -20.89
CA LEU A 412 18.00 -21.35 -20.34
C LEU A 412 16.60 -21.94 -20.57
N GLY A 413 15.78 -21.31 -21.43
CA GLY A 413 14.45 -21.75 -21.85
C GLY A 413 13.46 -22.03 -20.73
N LEU A 414 13.69 -21.47 -19.54
CA LEU A 414 12.79 -21.57 -18.39
C LEU A 414 11.61 -20.60 -18.46
N LEU A 415 11.78 -19.51 -19.19
CA LEU A 415 10.81 -18.44 -19.37
C LEU A 415 10.49 -18.25 -20.86
N GLY A 416 9.34 -17.65 -21.15
CA GLY A 416 8.88 -17.35 -22.51
C GLY A 416 9.48 -16.08 -23.11
N GLY A 417 9.97 -15.18 -22.25
CA GLY A 417 10.72 -13.97 -22.58
C GLY A 417 11.68 -13.60 -21.45
N ASP A 418 12.47 -12.55 -21.64
CA ASP A 418 13.43 -12.02 -20.67
C ASP A 418 12.93 -10.76 -19.92
N HIS A 419 11.66 -10.39 -20.13
CA HIS A 419 11.08 -9.17 -19.58
C HIS A 419 11.02 -9.19 -18.04
N LEU A 420 11.18 -8.00 -17.47
CA LEU A 420 11.11 -7.73 -16.03
C LEU A 420 9.94 -6.76 -15.79
N VAL A 421 8.94 -7.20 -15.05
CA VAL A 421 7.92 -6.32 -14.47
C VAL A 421 8.40 -5.92 -13.09
N GLU A 422 8.65 -4.63 -12.90
CA GLU A 422 8.98 -4.04 -11.61
C GLU A 422 7.69 -3.58 -10.94
N ALA A 423 7.55 -3.87 -9.65
CA ALA A 423 6.33 -3.67 -8.87
C ALA A 423 6.65 -3.18 -7.46
N GLN A 424 5.85 -2.26 -6.96
CA GLN A 424 5.84 -1.80 -5.57
C GLN A 424 4.47 -2.08 -4.93
N ARG A 425 4.33 -1.75 -3.64
CA ARG A 425 3.07 -1.83 -2.91
C ARG A 425 1.92 -1.12 -3.65
N SER A 426 2.19 0.06 -4.20
CA SER A 426 1.23 0.87 -4.97
C SER A 426 0.59 0.13 -6.14
N ASP A 427 1.27 -0.87 -6.68
CA ASP A 427 0.93 -1.50 -7.95
C ASP A 427 0.21 -2.83 -7.69
N LEU A 428 0.55 -3.51 -6.58
CA LEU A 428 -0.11 -4.73 -6.12
C LEU A 428 -1.39 -4.45 -5.31
N VAL A 429 -1.43 -3.36 -4.54
CA VAL A 429 -2.52 -3.06 -3.59
C VAL A 429 -3.55 -2.12 -4.21
N GLY A 430 -4.84 -2.41 -4.04
CA GLY A 430 -5.96 -1.56 -4.47
C GLY A 430 -6.34 -0.51 -3.43
N GLU A 431 -6.94 0.60 -3.88
CA GLU A 431 -7.45 1.65 -2.97
C GLU A 431 -8.73 1.22 -2.22
N PHE A 432 -9.47 0.26 -2.79
CA PHE A 432 -10.75 -0.22 -2.28
C PHE A 432 -10.76 -1.75 -2.11
N LEU A 433 -11.51 -2.23 -1.13
CA LEU A 433 -11.63 -3.66 -0.83
C LEU A 433 -12.09 -4.48 -2.06
N GLY A 434 -11.44 -5.62 -2.27
CA GLY A 434 -11.69 -6.53 -3.41
C GLY A 434 -11.06 -6.09 -4.73
N GLN A 435 -10.53 -4.85 -4.84
CA GLN A 435 -9.72 -4.47 -6.00
C GLN A 435 -8.31 -5.04 -5.94
N THR A 436 -7.74 -5.18 -4.74
CA THR A 436 -6.38 -5.69 -4.55
C THR A 436 -6.18 -7.06 -5.19
N ALA A 437 -7.11 -7.99 -5.01
CA ALA A 437 -7.04 -9.29 -5.67
C ALA A 437 -7.07 -9.20 -7.21
N VAL A 438 -7.85 -8.27 -7.79
CA VAL A 438 -7.90 -8.06 -9.25
C VAL A 438 -6.58 -7.47 -9.74
N LYS A 439 -6.17 -6.34 -9.16
CA LYS A 439 -4.97 -5.57 -9.53
C LYS A 439 -3.69 -6.41 -9.39
N ALA A 440 -3.56 -7.19 -8.32
CA ALA A 440 -2.45 -8.12 -8.13
C ALA A 440 -2.45 -9.24 -9.18
N ASN A 441 -3.61 -9.78 -9.58
CA ASN A 441 -3.67 -10.76 -10.67
C ASN A 441 -3.26 -10.13 -12.01
N GLU A 442 -3.80 -8.96 -12.37
CA GLU A 442 -3.47 -8.24 -13.61
C GLU A 442 -1.97 -7.95 -13.72
N LEU A 443 -1.33 -7.50 -12.63
CA LEU A 443 0.10 -7.25 -12.60
C LEU A 443 0.91 -8.55 -12.74
N ILE A 444 0.50 -9.64 -12.09
CA ILE A 444 1.15 -10.96 -12.22
C ILE A 444 0.92 -11.57 -13.62
N ASP A 445 -0.24 -11.35 -14.23
CA ASP A 445 -0.54 -11.75 -15.61
C ASP A 445 0.35 -11.01 -16.61
N SER A 446 0.65 -9.73 -16.38
CA SER A 446 1.61 -8.98 -17.21
C SER A 446 3.07 -9.50 -17.12
N ALA A 447 3.41 -10.21 -16.03
CA ALA A 447 4.71 -10.84 -15.82
C ALA A 447 4.77 -12.33 -16.24
N LEU A 448 3.67 -12.92 -16.76
CA LEU A 448 3.65 -14.33 -17.13
C LEU A 448 4.55 -14.62 -18.33
N GLY A 449 5.49 -15.54 -18.13
CA GLY A 449 6.53 -15.84 -19.11
C GLY A 449 7.81 -15.04 -18.89
N GLY A 450 7.89 -14.17 -17.88
CA GLY A 450 9.07 -13.40 -17.51
C GLY A 450 9.34 -13.39 -16.00
N VAL A 451 9.83 -12.26 -15.50
CA VAL A 451 10.19 -12.04 -14.09
C VAL A 451 9.31 -10.94 -13.48
N LEU A 452 8.69 -11.22 -12.34
CA LEU A 452 8.10 -10.21 -11.46
C LEU A 452 9.10 -9.86 -10.35
N PHE A 453 9.45 -8.58 -10.22
CA PHE A 453 10.32 -8.04 -9.19
C PHE A 453 9.54 -7.11 -8.29
N VAL A 454 9.29 -7.53 -7.04
CA VAL A 454 8.57 -6.74 -6.03
C VAL A 454 9.61 -6.07 -5.14
N ASP A 455 9.78 -4.76 -5.28
CA ASP A 455 10.69 -3.99 -4.42
C ASP A 455 10.03 -3.56 -3.12
N GLU A 456 10.86 -3.39 -2.08
CA GLU A 456 10.46 -3.18 -0.68
C GLU A 456 9.29 -4.11 -0.25
N ALA A 457 9.37 -5.39 -0.61
CA ALA A 457 8.25 -6.35 -0.50
C ALA A 457 7.69 -6.53 0.93
N TYR A 458 8.47 -6.19 1.96
CA TYR A 458 8.01 -6.15 3.36
C TYR A 458 6.90 -5.12 3.60
N SER A 459 6.81 -4.08 2.77
CA SER A 459 5.74 -3.08 2.81
C SER A 459 4.36 -3.64 2.49
N LEU A 460 4.27 -4.88 2.00
CA LEU A 460 3.02 -5.63 1.84
C LEU A 460 2.51 -6.27 3.15
N SER A 461 3.29 -6.29 4.23
CA SER A 461 2.88 -6.92 5.50
C SER A 461 3.14 -5.97 6.67
N ASN A 462 2.33 -4.91 6.74
CA ASN A 462 2.42 -3.87 7.78
C ASN A 462 1.64 -4.26 9.06
N SER A 463 2.38 -4.64 10.10
CA SER A 463 1.83 -4.89 11.45
C SER A 463 1.62 -3.63 12.31
N GLY A 464 2.04 -2.44 11.81
CA GLY A 464 2.04 -1.18 12.59
C GLY A 464 0.67 -0.54 12.83
N TYR A 465 -0.36 -0.90 12.05
CA TYR A 465 -1.73 -0.45 12.27
C TYR A 465 -2.52 -1.47 13.09
N SER A 466 -3.29 -1.04 14.09
CA SER A 466 -3.97 -1.93 15.06
C SER A 466 -5.10 -2.81 14.50
N LYS A 467 -5.38 -2.76 13.18
CA LYS A 467 -6.27 -3.71 12.46
C LYS A 467 -5.51 -4.70 11.55
N GLY A 468 -4.19 -4.56 11.41
CA GLY A 468 -3.41 -5.22 10.36
C GLY A 468 -3.65 -4.60 8.97
N ASP A 469 -2.73 -4.86 8.04
CA ASP A 469 -2.80 -4.38 6.67
C ASP A 469 -3.57 -5.36 5.77
N ALA A 470 -4.89 -5.36 5.96
CA ALA A 470 -5.84 -6.23 5.30
C ALA A 470 -5.64 -6.36 3.77
N TYR A 471 -5.25 -5.28 3.11
CA TYR A 471 -5.05 -5.22 1.66
C TYR A 471 -3.66 -5.71 1.25
N GLY A 472 -2.61 -5.39 2.02
CA GLY A 472 -1.27 -5.94 1.80
C GLY A 472 -1.25 -7.47 1.95
N ASP A 473 -1.93 -7.99 2.99
CA ASP A 473 -2.07 -9.43 3.22
C ASP A 473 -2.88 -10.12 2.09
N GLU A 474 -3.90 -9.45 1.53
CA GLU A 474 -4.66 -9.93 0.36
C GLU A 474 -3.76 -10.04 -0.90
N ALA A 475 -2.98 -9.00 -1.20
CA ALA A 475 -2.01 -9.01 -2.29
C ALA A 475 -0.97 -10.13 -2.11
N LEU A 476 -0.49 -10.32 -0.89
CA LEU A 476 0.51 -11.34 -0.56
C LEU A 476 -0.06 -12.77 -0.72
N GLN A 477 -1.31 -13.01 -0.37
CA GLN A 477 -1.99 -14.28 -0.60
C GLN A 477 -2.17 -14.59 -2.10
N VAL A 478 -2.54 -13.59 -2.91
CA VAL A 478 -2.62 -13.74 -4.37
C VAL A 478 -1.24 -14.05 -4.97
N LEU A 479 -0.20 -13.31 -4.56
CA LEU A 479 1.18 -13.53 -5.00
C LEU A 479 1.67 -14.94 -4.63
N LEU A 480 1.39 -15.41 -3.41
CA LEU A 480 1.73 -16.76 -2.95
C LEU A 480 1.04 -17.86 -3.76
N LYS A 481 -0.25 -17.68 -4.06
CA LYS A 481 -1.02 -18.63 -4.88
C LYS A 481 -0.48 -18.67 -6.31
N ARG A 482 -0.34 -17.52 -6.97
CA ARG A 482 0.12 -17.41 -8.37
C ARG A 482 1.56 -17.89 -8.54
N ALA A 483 2.43 -17.71 -7.53
CA ALA A 483 3.78 -18.26 -7.53
C ALA A 483 3.80 -19.80 -7.56
N GLU A 484 2.81 -20.48 -6.96
CA GLU A 484 2.66 -21.95 -7.10
C GLU A 484 1.99 -22.30 -8.44
N ASP A 485 0.82 -21.73 -8.72
CA ASP A 485 -0.03 -22.07 -9.87
C ASP A 485 0.65 -21.80 -11.23
N ASN A 486 1.66 -20.92 -11.28
CA ASN A 486 2.37 -20.54 -12.50
C ASN A 486 3.90 -20.74 -12.41
N ARG A 487 4.39 -21.56 -11.48
CA ARG A 487 5.82 -21.80 -11.22
C ARG A 487 6.64 -22.30 -12.42
N ASP A 488 5.98 -22.78 -13.46
CA ASP A 488 6.59 -23.23 -14.71
C ASP A 488 6.91 -22.10 -15.69
N ARG A 489 6.20 -20.96 -15.58
CA ARG A 489 6.23 -19.80 -16.48
C ARG A 489 6.55 -18.46 -15.80
N LEU A 490 6.53 -18.39 -14.46
CA LEU A 490 6.77 -17.16 -13.70
C LEU A 490 7.97 -17.32 -12.76
N VAL A 491 8.88 -16.35 -12.79
CA VAL A 491 9.89 -16.13 -11.73
C VAL A 491 9.41 -14.95 -10.88
N VAL A 492 9.50 -15.07 -9.55
CA VAL A 492 9.18 -13.97 -8.61
C VAL A 492 10.41 -13.69 -7.76
N ILE A 493 10.78 -12.42 -7.67
CA ILE A 493 11.89 -11.92 -6.87
C ILE A 493 11.32 -10.90 -5.89
N LEU A 494 11.46 -11.16 -4.59
CA LEU A 494 11.10 -10.20 -3.53
C LEU A 494 12.37 -9.48 -3.08
N ALA A 495 12.39 -8.16 -3.12
CA ALA A 495 13.54 -7.34 -2.75
C ALA A 495 13.26 -6.44 -1.55
N GLY A 496 14.31 -6.10 -0.80
CA GLY A 496 14.23 -5.18 0.33
C GLY A 496 15.49 -5.15 1.20
N TYR A 497 15.48 -4.32 2.23
CA TYR A 497 16.52 -4.33 3.28
C TYR A 497 16.46 -5.64 4.09
N PRO A 498 17.60 -6.13 4.63
CA PRO A 498 17.68 -7.44 5.28
C PRO A 498 16.63 -7.62 6.39
N GLU A 499 16.55 -6.69 7.34
CA GLU A 499 15.58 -6.75 8.44
C GLU A 499 14.13 -6.79 7.98
N GLY A 500 13.78 -6.01 6.94
CA GLY A 500 12.42 -6.00 6.39
C GLY A 500 12.07 -7.37 5.80
N MET A 501 12.98 -7.96 5.04
CA MET A 501 12.79 -9.30 4.47
C MET A 501 12.74 -10.39 5.54
N ASP A 502 13.54 -10.28 6.60
CA ASP A 502 13.53 -11.23 7.71
C ASP A 502 12.22 -11.17 8.50
N ARG A 503 11.70 -9.97 8.77
CA ARG A 503 10.38 -9.76 9.39
C ARG A 503 9.26 -10.34 8.50
N LEU A 504 9.27 -10.04 7.20
CA LEU A 504 8.28 -10.54 6.23
C LEU A 504 8.25 -12.07 6.15
N LEU A 505 9.41 -12.72 6.04
CA LEU A 505 9.56 -14.17 5.94
C LEU A 505 9.18 -14.89 7.24
N THR A 506 9.44 -14.26 8.40
CA THR A 506 9.06 -14.77 9.72
C THR A 506 7.55 -14.66 9.95
N ALA A 507 6.94 -13.54 9.56
CA ALA A 507 5.49 -13.34 9.65
C ALA A 507 4.70 -14.27 8.72
N ASN A 508 5.28 -14.67 7.58
CA ASN A 508 4.60 -15.43 6.53
C ASN A 508 5.31 -16.76 6.21
N PRO A 509 5.03 -17.85 6.96
CA PRO A 509 5.59 -19.19 6.69
C PRO A 509 5.34 -19.70 5.25
N GLY A 510 4.25 -19.25 4.62
CA GLY A 510 3.93 -19.51 3.22
C GLY A 510 4.96 -18.98 2.23
N LEU A 511 5.63 -17.86 2.53
CA LEU A 511 6.76 -17.35 1.75
C LEU A 511 8.01 -18.20 1.99
N SER A 512 8.36 -18.42 3.26
CA SER A 512 9.58 -19.14 3.67
C SER A 512 9.68 -20.56 3.10
N SER A 513 8.56 -21.21 2.77
CA SER A 513 8.55 -22.52 2.08
C SER A 513 8.82 -22.45 0.57
N ARG A 514 8.43 -21.36 -0.11
CA ARG A 514 8.50 -21.18 -1.57
C ARG A 514 9.74 -20.41 -2.02
N PHE A 515 10.10 -19.37 -1.28
CA PHE A 515 11.18 -18.43 -1.58
C PHE A 515 12.50 -18.84 -0.92
N THR A 516 12.89 -20.12 -1.00
CA THR A 516 14.08 -20.64 -0.29
C THR A 516 15.42 -20.21 -0.90
N SER A 517 15.43 -19.47 -2.01
CA SER A 517 16.64 -19.00 -2.68
C SER A 517 16.93 -17.55 -2.28
N ARG A 518 17.45 -17.35 -1.06
CA ARG A 518 18.00 -16.04 -0.64
C ARG A 518 19.24 -15.71 -1.46
N VAL A 519 19.41 -14.43 -1.76
CA VAL A 519 20.57 -13.81 -2.39
C VAL A 519 20.86 -12.54 -1.61
N ASP A 520 22.02 -12.45 -0.97
CA ASP A 520 22.40 -11.31 -0.15
C ASP A 520 23.32 -10.34 -0.93
N PHE A 521 22.96 -9.06 -0.87
CA PHE A 521 23.56 -7.94 -1.59
C PHE A 521 24.21 -7.01 -0.54
N PRO A 522 25.46 -7.27 -0.13
CA PRO A 522 26.15 -6.41 0.84
C PRO A 522 26.44 -5.03 0.26
N SER A 523 26.66 -4.06 1.15
CA SER A 523 27.20 -2.74 0.82
C SER A 523 28.56 -2.87 0.13
N TYR A 524 28.84 -1.98 -0.83
CA TYR A 524 30.10 -2.00 -1.57
C TYR A 524 31.27 -1.49 -0.73
N ARG A 525 32.44 -2.10 -0.91
CA ARG A 525 33.71 -1.69 -0.30
C ARG A 525 34.26 -0.44 -1.01
N PRO A 526 35.18 0.34 -0.39
CA PRO A 526 35.74 1.54 -1.00
C PRO A 526 36.28 1.34 -2.42
N LEU A 527 37.06 0.27 -2.65
CA LEU A 527 37.59 -0.06 -3.98
C LEU A 527 36.52 -0.50 -4.99
N GLU A 528 35.40 -1.06 -4.52
CA GLU A 528 34.26 -1.42 -5.37
C GLU A 528 33.48 -0.16 -5.76
N LEU A 529 33.30 0.79 -4.84
CA LEU A 529 32.71 2.10 -5.12
C LEU A 529 33.53 2.91 -6.13
N THR A 530 34.85 3.00 -5.95
CA THR A 530 35.75 3.68 -6.90
C THR A 530 35.64 3.04 -8.28
N ALA A 531 35.70 1.71 -8.36
CA ALA A 531 35.55 0.99 -9.63
C ALA A 531 34.15 1.15 -10.27
N ILE A 532 33.08 1.33 -9.49
CA ILE A 532 31.76 1.69 -10.02
C ILE A 532 31.79 3.09 -10.65
N GLY A 533 32.42 4.07 -10.00
CA GLY A 533 32.61 5.40 -10.58
C GLY A 533 33.46 5.42 -11.86
N GLU A 534 34.47 4.54 -11.94
CA GLU A 534 35.28 4.34 -13.16
C GLU A 534 34.46 3.72 -14.30
N VAL A 535 33.65 2.69 -14.02
CA VAL A 535 32.77 2.05 -15.01
C VAL A 535 31.72 3.03 -15.51
N LEU A 536 31.08 3.78 -14.62
CA LEU A 536 30.07 4.80 -14.98
C LEU A 536 30.62 5.87 -15.92
N ALA A 537 31.85 6.35 -15.70
CA ALA A 537 32.50 7.27 -16.62
C ALA A 537 32.80 6.59 -17.97
N ALA A 538 33.45 5.42 -17.94
CA ALA A 538 33.86 4.71 -19.14
C ALA A 538 32.69 4.29 -20.06
N GLU A 539 31.53 3.91 -19.49
CA GLU A 539 30.32 3.57 -20.25
C GLU A 539 29.73 4.77 -21.02
N ASN A 540 29.96 5.99 -20.53
CA ASN A 540 29.53 7.23 -21.18
C ASN A 540 30.63 7.87 -22.07
N GLY A 541 31.83 7.27 -22.11
CA GLY A 541 32.98 7.79 -22.85
C GLY A 541 33.82 8.82 -22.09
N ASP A 542 33.49 9.07 -20.82
CA ASP A 542 34.21 9.94 -19.90
C ASP A 542 35.31 9.19 -19.12
N ARG A 543 36.18 9.93 -18.46
CA ARG A 543 37.17 9.43 -17.51
C ARG A 543 37.44 10.42 -16.39
N TRP A 544 37.90 9.92 -15.25
CA TRP A 544 38.51 10.70 -14.18
C TRP A 544 39.99 10.97 -14.53
N ASP A 545 40.50 12.17 -14.23
CA ASP A 545 41.97 12.37 -14.15
C ASP A 545 42.56 11.72 -12.88
N ALA A 546 43.89 11.73 -12.76
CA ALA A 546 44.57 11.01 -11.67
C ALA A 546 44.19 11.57 -10.29
N GLU A 547 44.13 12.89 -10.15
CA GLU A 547 43.79 13.56 -8.90
C GLU A 547 42.32 13.32 -8.52
N ALA A 548 41.40 13.37 -9.49
CA ALA A 548 39.99 13.03 -9.27
C ALA A 548 39.79 11.54 -8.94
N ARG A 549 40.57 10.63 -9.55
CA ARG A 549 40.51 9.19 -9.25
C ARG A 549 40.96 8.90 -7.82
N ASP A 550 42.07 9.50 -7.39
CA ASP A 550 42.61 9.29 -6.05
C ASP A 550 41.67 9.90 -4.99
N GLU A 551 41.09 11.08 -5.25
CA GLU A 551 40.08 11.67 -4.36
C GLU A 551 38.74 10.91 -4.38
N LEU A 552 38.32 10.33 -5.51
CA LEU A 552 37.17 9.44 -5.58
C LEU A 552 37.38 8.20 -4.68
N CYS A 553 38.61 7.71 -4.58
CA CYS A 553 38.98 6.64 -3.65
C CYS A 553 39.00 7.09 -2.19
N SER A 554 39.48 8.31 -1.91
CA SER A 554 39.42 8.96 -0.58
C SER A 554 37.97 9.11 -0.11
N ILE A 555 37.10 9.72 -0.91
CA ILE A 555 35.65 9.82 -0.69
C ILE A 555 35.03 8.44 -0.45
N SER A 556 35.34 7.47 -1.31
CA SER A 556 34.81 6.10 -1.20
C SER A 556 35.26 5.37 0.07
N GLY A 557 36.45 5.69 0.60
CA GLY A 557 36.90 5.26 1.92
C GLY A 557 36.08 5.92 3.02
N HIS A 558 36.07 7.26 3.03
CA HIS A 558 35.43 8.06 4.06
C HIS A 558 33.94 7.72 4.27
N VAL A 559 33.14 7.62 3.21
CA VAL A 559 31.69 7.32 3.35
C VAL A 559 31.39 5.91 3.85
N VAL A 560 32.34 4.98 3.72
CA VAL A 560 32.23 3.61 4.28
C VAL A 560 32.72 3.59 5.72
N GLU A 561 33.83 4.27 6.03
CA GLU A 561 34.37 4.38 7.40
C GLU A 561 33.41 5.08 8.36
N GLN A 562 32.66 6.09 7.88
CA GLN A 562 31.61 6.77 8.65
C GLN A 562 30.26 6.02 8.63
N GLY A 563 30.16 4.86 7.95
CA GLY A 563 28.94 4.06 7.86
C GLY A 563 27.82 4.63 6.97
N TRP A 564 28.03 5.79 6.34
CA TRP A 564 26.99 6.51 5.59
C TRP A 564 26.56 5.87 4.27
N ILE A 565 27.34 4.94 3.72
CA ILE A 565 27.15 4.42 2.36
C ILE A 565 25.77 3.80 2.10
N ASP A 566 25.14 3.22 3.12
CA ASP A 566 23.81 2.59 2.99
C ASP A 566 22.67 3.62 2.94
N GLU A 567 22.78 4.72 3.71
CA GLU A 567 21.86 5.87 3.62
C GLU A 567 22.02 6.63 2.29
N LEU A 568 23.27 6.80 1.84
CA LEU A 568 23.59 7.40 0.54
C LEU A 568 23.21 6.49 -0.64
N GLY A 569 22.90 5.21 -0.38
CA GLY A 569 22.40 4.27 -1.37
C GLY A 569 23.47 3.70 -2.30
N ASN A 570 24.67 3.40 -1.80
CA ASN A 570 25.70 2.61 -2.48
C ASN A 570 26.00 3.07 -3.93
N GLY A 571 25.63 2.27 -4.95
CA GLY A 571 25.86 2.61 -6.37
C GLY A 571 25.04 3.80 -6.87
N ARG A 572 23.97 4.20 -6.16
CA ARG A 572 23.20 5.42 -6.44
C ARG A 572 24.01 6.67 -6.08
N PHE A 573 24.71 6.66 -4.95
CA PHE A 573 25.62 7.75 -4.56
C PHE A 573 26.69 8.00 -5.63
N LEU A 574 27.37 6.94 -6.10
CA LEU A 574 28.41 7.06 -7.14
C LEU A 574 27.84 7.53 -8.48
N ARG A 575 26.62 7.10 -8.83
CA ARG A 575 25.89 7.61 -10.00
C ARG A 575 25.61 9.11 -9.89
N THR A 576 25.01 9.56 -8.79
CA THR A 576 24.71 10.99 -8.57
C THR A 576 26.00 11.83 -8.49
N LEU A 577 27.06 11.33 -7.85
CA LEU A 577 28.35 11.99 -7.77
C LEU A 577 29.01 12.15 -9.15
N TYR A 578 28.91 11.12 -10.00
CA TYR A 578 29.34 11.17 -11.41
C TYR A 578 28.50 12.17 -12.24
N GLU A 579 27.17 12.07 -12.19
CA GLU A 579 26.24 12.96 -12.90
C GLU A 579 26.44 14.44 -12.52
N LYS A 580 26.67 14.71 -11.22
CA LYS A 580 27.04 16.05 -10.72
C LYS A 580 28.43 16.47 -11.17
N SER A 581 29.42 15.59 -11.17
CA SER A 581 30.76 15.89 -11.69
C SER A 581 30.72 16.27 -13.18
N CYS A 582 29.86 15.64 -13.97
CA CYS A 582 29.63 16.02 -15.37
C CYS A 582 29.04 17.44 -15.48
N ALA A 583 28.02 17.76 -14.67
CA ALA A 583 27.44 19.10 -14.65
C ALA A 583 28.47 20.19 -14.24
N TYR A 584 29.36 19.89 -13.27
CA TYR A 584 30.43 20.82 -12.88
C TYR A 584 31.56 20.92 -13.91
N ARG A 585 31.93 19.83 -14.61
CA ARG A 585 32.80 19.85 -15.79
C ARG A 585 32.21 20.79 -16.85
N ASP A 586 30.93 20.64 -17.16
CA ASP A 586 30.27 21.41 -18.22
C ASP A 586 30.15 22.90 -17.83
N LEU A 587 29.85 23.19 -16.56
CA LEU A 587 29.89 24.55 -16.01
C LEU A 587 31.30 25.16 -16.11
N ARG A 588 32.35 24.44 -15.73
CA ARG A 588 33.74 24.87 -15.89
C ARG A 588 34.06 25.18 -17.35
N LEU A 589 33.74 24.26 -18.26
CA LEU A 589 34.02 24.40 -19.69
C LEU A 589 33.16 25.49 -20.38
N SER A 590 31.99 25.86 -19.82
CA SER A 590 31.20 27.00 -20.32
C SER A 590 31.94 28.34 -20.22
N THR A 591 32.91 28.44 -19.28
CA THR A 591 33.75 29.64 -19.09
C THR A 591 35.07 29.60 -19.88
N TRP A 592 35.30 28.55 -20.68
CA TRP A 592 36.57 28.29 -21.34
C TRP A 592 36.85 29.29 -22.47
N ARG A 593 38.10 29.74 -22.59
CA ARG A 593 38.52 30.73 -23.60
C ARG A 593 38.95 30.05 -24.90
N GLY A 594 37.97 29.52 -25.62
CA GLY A 594 38.13 28.82 -26.90
C GLY A 594 37.27 27.56 -26.96
N THR A 595 37.36 26.80 -28.04
CA THR A 595 36.67 25.50 -28.14
C THR A 595 37.42 24.45 -27.29
N PRO A 596 36.78 23.79 -26.31
CA PRO A 596 37.39 22.67 -25.58
C PRO A 596 37.76 21.52 -26.53
N THR A 597 38.81 20.78 -26.21
CA THR A 597 39.16 19.59 -26.99
C THR A 597 38.24 18.41 -26.64
N ARG A 598 38.23 17.35 -27.47
CA ARG A 598 37.61 16.07 -27.10
C ARG A 598 38.13 15.54 -25.76
N ASP A 599 39.39 15.83 -25.44
CA ASP A 599 40.03 15.35 -24.21
C ASP A 599 39.54 16.12 -22.98
N ASP A 600 39.35 17.44 -23.09
CA ASP A 600 38.77 18.28 -22.03
C ASP A 600 37.31 17.93 -21.76
N LEU A 601 36.53 17.68 -22.82
CA LEU A 601 35.12 17.26 -22.73
C LEU A 601 34.98 15.89 -22.07
N ALA A 602 35.92 14.97 -22.32
CA ALA A 602 35.91 13.62 -21.77
C ALA A 602 36.54 13.49 -20.37
N THR A 603 37.07 14.57 -19.78
CA THR A 603 37.85 14.49 -18.53
C THR A 603 37.18 15.23 -17.37
N LEU A 604 36.69 14.44 -16.41
CA LEU A 604 36.30 14.87 -15.07
C LEU A 604 37.58 15.09 -14.24
N ARG A 605 37.69 16.24 -13.58
CA ARG A 605 38.87 16.65 -12.80
C ARG A 605 38.52 16.92 -11.35
N LEU A 606 39.54 16.97 -10.49
CA LEU A 606 39.38 17.16 -9.03
C LEU A 606 38.42 18.31 -8.64
N PRO A 607 38.44 19.50 -9.26
CA PRO A 607 37.50 20.57 -8.92
C PRO A 607 36.03 20.21 -9.17
N ASP A 608 35.73 19.41 -10.20
CA ASP A 608 34.35 19.03 -10.55
C ASP A 608 33.80 18.06 -9.51
N LEU A 609 34.63 17.08 -9.14
CA LEU A 609 34.33 16.08 -8.11
C LEU A 609 34.16 16.72 -6.73
N MET A 610 34.99 17.70 -6.36
CA MET A 610 34.91 18.39 -5.08
C MET A 610 33.65 19.26 -4.96
N GLN A 611 33.23 19.94 -6.04
CA GLN A 611 31.96 20.66 -6.05
C GLN A 611 30.77 19.69 -6.00
N ALA A 612 30.80 18.60 -6.78
CA ALA A 612 29.79 17.55 -6.76
C ALA A 612 29.62 16.91 -5.37
N TYR A 613 30.73 16.57 -4.72
CA TYR A 613 30.73 16.02 -3.37
C TYR A 613 30.19 17.03 -2.35
N GLY A 614 30.63 18.29 -2.43
CA GLY A 614 30.14 19.38 -1.57
C GLY A 614 28.64 19.63 -1.71
N GLU A 615 28.08 19.56 -2.92
CA GLU A 615 26.63 19.68 -3.13
C GLU A 615 25.88 18.49 -2.54
N VAL A 616 26.30 17.26 -2.83
CA VAL A 616 25.66 16.03 -2.32
C VAL A 616 25.70 15.97 -0.79
N PHE A 617 26.75 16.50 -0.15
CA PHE A 617 26.85 16.54 1.31
C PHE A 617 26.18 17.74 1.98
N SER A 618 26.08 18.92 1.34
CA SER A 618 25.37 20.07 1.91
C SER A 618 23.85 19.91 1.92
N GLY A 619 23.31 18.88 1.24
CA GLY A 619 21.95 18.38 1.45
C GLY A 619 21.70 17.75 2.83
N ARG A 620 22.74 17.31 3.55
CA ARG A 620 22.68 17.00 4.99
C ARG A 620 22.96 18.29 5.78
N GLY A 621 21.92 18.86 6.39
CA GLY A 621 22.06 19.99 7.31
C GLY A 621 22.88 19.63 8.57
N PRO A 622 23.39 20.62 9.33
CA PRO A 622 24.40 20.37 10.38
C PRO A 622 23.96 19.52 11.59
N ASP A 623 22.66 19.32 11.80
CA ASP A 623 22.08 18.80 13.06
C ASP A 623 22.18 17.27 13.26
N GLN A 624 23.11 16.58 12.59
CA GLN A 624 23.44 15.17 12.86
C GLN A 624 24.92 14.91 13.20
N GLN A 625 25.70 15.96 13.49
CA GLN A 625 26.96 15.76 14.21
C GLN A 625 26.67 15.51 15.70
N GLY A 626 26.77 14.23 16.10
CA GLY A 626 26.25 13.75 17.37
C GLY A 626 26.88 14.39 18.61
N ARG A 627 26.03 14.78 19.57
CA ARG A 627 26.43 14.87 20.97
C ARG A 627 26.45 13.45 21.56
N PRO A 628 27.54 13.00 22.19
CA PRO A 628 27.47 11.85 23.09
C PRO A 628 26.70 12.27 24.35
N GLU A 629 25.56 11.62 24.62
CA GLU A 629 24.91 11.71 25.93
C GLU A 629 25.68 10.83 26.93
N PHE A 630 25.82 11.35 28.15
CA PHE A 630 26.50 10.74 29.31
C PHE A 630 25.49 10.62 30.47
#